data_AF-A0A3N0EFM9-F1
#
_entry.id   AF-A0A3N0EFM9-F1
#
_cell.length_a   1.000
_cell.length_b   1.000
_cell.length_c   1.000
_cell.angle_alpha   90.00
_cell.angle_beta   90.00
_cell.angle_gamma   90.00
#
_symmetry.space_group_name_H-M   'P 1'
#
loop_
_entity.id
_entity.type
_entity.pdbx_description
1 polymer ?
#
loop_
_entity_poly.entity_id
_entity_poly.type
_entity_poly.pdbx_seq_one_letter_code
_entity_poly.pdbx_strand_id
1 'polypeptide(L)'
;MDRIQFRDSKLSFLKKKEILNPFLVLKKAFKKYASCEPVQDEFWELVTVAFRKNYWMKYKSPKVIYLKYLKMVCLYEAAFLIAKIRPSYVVKHHAIIENRHFQVKPGSLSSPKAVTSLEGAYTELLQLIGKMRADSIRFDLSNLLYHGLEPTVYKYTDLLSEAVYDAYRNFSSLVLSLFTIYQSERNLKLTKGDKKILGKSLGEALDSDHPQFVYYYPFVGVYEDYTASNLYDALNYLGRISSSTSYWNRNGNPGNVVYYFDELLFLLESFWVYSREIKPKAKKAKWKIPEQTILNIKYLPTDQLKFPVCYLDKEIKCKPLHIWRDELESWKLDVLGGIPFNASKYGELRKLLFSLAEFASLLEYDPKNAVGE
;
A
#
# COMPACT_ATOMS: atom_id res chain seq x y z
N MET A 1 -13.17 -7.59 6.46
CA MET A 1 -11.74 -8.00 6.51
C MET A 1 -10.93 -6.85 5.89
N ASP A 2 -9.62 -6.67 6.16
CA ASP A 2 -8.86 -5.77 5.27
C ASP A 2 -8.81 -6.43 3.88
N ARG A 3 -9.25 -5.74 2.82
CA ARG A 3 -9.31 -6.32 1.48
C ARG A 3 -7.93 -6.48 0.87
N ILE A 4 -6.94 -5.70 1.31
CA ILE A 4 -5.57 -5.77 0.82
C ILE A 4 -4.87 -6.98 1.44
N GLN A 5 -4.33 -7.84 0.59
CA GLN A 5 -3.45 -8.93 1.00
C GLN A 5 -2.05 -8.37 1.27
N PHE A 6 -1.83 -7.81 2.46
CA PHE A 6 -0.49 -7.36 2.88
C PHE A 6 0.53 -8.51 2.99
N ARG A 7 0.04 -9.75 2.94
CA ARG A 7 0.84 -10.97 2.92
C ARG A 7 1.31 -11.41 1.53
N ASP A 8 1.20 -10.56 0.51
CA ASP A 8 1.87 -10.82 -0.77
C ASP A 8 3.37 -10.45 -0.68
N SER A 9 4.20 -10.85 -1.64
CA SER A 9 5.62 -10.48 -1.76
C SER A 9 5.91 -9.36 -2.78
N LYS A 10 4.87 -8.93 -3.51
CA LYS A 10 4.88 -7.90 -4.55
C LYS A 10 5.19 -6.52 -3.99
N LEU A 11 6.09 -5.76 -4.60
CA LEU A 11 6.39 -4.38 -4.22
C LEU A 11 5.14 -3.48 -4.34
N SER A 12 5.05 -2.47 -3.49
CA SER A 12 3.85 -1.63 -3.38
C SER A 12 4.15 -0.13 -3.42
N PHE A 13 5.26 0.36 -2.86
CA PHE A 13 5.46 1.81 -2.70
C PHE A 13 6.70 2.37 -3.42
N LEU A 14 7.56 1.50 -3.98
CA LEU A 14 8.69 1.96 -4.78
C LEU A 14 8.31 2.37 -6.20
N LYS A 15 8.85 3.51 -6.67
CA LYS A 15 8.78 3.91 -8.08
C LYS A 15 9.77 3.13 -8.94
N LYS A 16 9.56 3.07 -10.26
CA LYS A 16 10.45 2.39 -11.24
C LYS A 16 11.91 2.78 -11.07
N LYS A 17 12.18 4.07 -10.84
CA LYS A 17 13.55 4.59 -10.61
C LYS A 17 14.19 4.04 -9.33
N GLU A 18 13.39 3.84 -8.29
CA GLU A 18 13.83 3.29 -6.99
C GLU A 18 13.98 1.77 -7.09
N ILE A 19 13.14 1.09 -7.88
CA ILE A 19 13.31 -0.35 -8.17
C ILE A 19 14.61 -0.60 -8.94
N LEU A 20 14.89 0.20 -9.96
CA LEU A 20 16.14 0.09 -10.75
C LEU A 20 17.38 0.55 -9.98
N ASN A 21 17.20 1.25 -8.87
CA ASN A 21 18.27 1.68 -7.99
C ASN A 21 17.79 1.82 -6.53
N PRO A 22 17.71 0.72 -5.76
CA PRO A 22 17.17 0.74 -4.40
C PRO A 22 18.03 1.57 -3.42
N PHE A 23 19.30 1.83 -3.77
CA PHE A 23 20.16 2.75 -3.01
C PHE A 23 19.66 4.20 -3.02
N LEU A 24 18.79 4.58 -3.96
CA LEU A 24 18.11 5.89 -3.92
C LEU A 24 17.20 6.03 -2.70
N VAL A 25 16.57 4.94 -2.28
CA VAL A 25 15.73 4.91 -1.07
C VAL A 25 16.60 5.10 0.17
N LEU A 26 17.74 4.40 0.24
CA LEU A 26 18.68 4.56 1.34
C LEU A 26 19.25 5.98 1.40
N LYS A 27 19.60 6.55 0.24
CA LYS A 27 20.03 7.95 0.15
C LYS A 27 18.95 8.90 0.64
N LYS A 28 17.68 8.70 0.26
CA LYS A 28 16.56 9.53 0.75
C LYS A 28 16.40 9.41 2.28
N ALA A 29 16.58 8.22 2.84
CA ALA A 29 16.41 7.95 4.26
C ALA A 29 17.57 8.44 5.13
N PHE A 30 18.82 8.32 4.67
CA PHE A 30 20.02 8.47 5.51
C PHE A 30 20.93 9.64 5.15
N LYS A 31 20.80 10.28 3.97
CA LYS A 31 21.76 11.31 3.51
C LYS A 31 22.00 12.44 4.52
N LYS A 32 21.01 12.77 5.35
CA LYS A 32 21.07 13.87 6.33
C LYS A 32 21.55 13.45 7.72
N TYR A 33 21.74 12.15 7.96
CA TYR A 33 21.99 11.62 9.30
C TYR A 33 23.40 11.06 9.43
N ALA A 34 24.02 11.32 10.59
CA ALA A 34 25.33 10.78 10.95
C ALA A 34 25.23 9.36 11.52
N SER A 35 24.05 8.94 11.98
CA SER A 35 23.74 7.60 12.49
C SER A 35 22.41 7.09 11.92
N CYS A 36 22.09 5.82 12.17
CA CYS A 36 20.80 5.23 11.82
C CYS A 36 19.70 5.50 12.86
N GLU A 37 20.06 6.01 14.04
CA GLU A 37 19.18 6.19 15.19
C GLU A 37 17.94 7.03 14.85
N PRO A 38 18.01 8.15 14.10
CA PRO A 38 16.80 8.92 13.78
C PRO A 38 15.75 8.11 13.00
N VAL A 39 16.17 7.13 12.19
CA VAL A 39 15.24 6.26 11.46
C VAL A 39 14.71 5.14 12.35
N GLN A 40 15.52 4.63 13.29
CA GLN A 40 15.06 3.68 14.30
C GLN A 40 14.07 4.33 15.27
N ASP A 41 14.30 5.58 15.67
CA ASP A 41 13.40 6.37 16.50
C ASP A 41 12.06 6.62 15.80
N GLU A 42 12.07 6.98 14.51
CA GLU A 42 10.84 7.11 13.72
C GLU A 42 10.03 5.80 13.68
N PHE A 43 10.69 4.65 13.67
CA PHE A 43 10.03 3.35 13.73
C PHE A 43 9.55 3.00 15.15
N TRP A 44 10.33 3.31 16.18
CA TRP A 44 9.91 3.19 17.57
C TRP A 44 8.69 4.06 17.89
N GLU A 45 8.58 5.22 17.25
CA GLU A 45 7.40 6.05 17.33
C GLU A 45 6.16 5.38 16.73
N LEU A 46 6.27 4.64 15.61
CA LEU A 46 5.15 3.84 15.08
C LEU A 46 4.72 2.77 16.08
N VAL A 47 5.69 2.07 16.68
CA VAL A 47 5.42 1.07 17.73
C VAL A 47 4.74 1.72 18.94
N THR A 48 5.26 2.84 19.41
CA THR A 48 4.72 3.57 20.57
C THR A 48 3.28 4.03 20.31
N VAL A 49 3.02 4.56 19.11
CA VAL A 49 1.68 5.03 18.73
C VAL A 49 0.69 3.86 18.71
N ALA A 50 1.10 2.67 18.26
CA ALA A 50 0.27 1.47 18.24
C ALA A 50 -0.16 0.97 19.63
N PHE A 51 0.68 1.16 20.67
CA PHE A 51 0.39 0.69 22.04
C PHE A 51 -0.17 1.77 22.98
N ARG A 52 -0.14 3.04 22.58
CA ARG A 52 -0.60 4.15 23.43
C ARG A 52 -1.79 4.84 22.80
N LYS A 53 -2.94 4.69 23.44
CA LYS A 53 -4.20 5.31 23.04
C LYS A 53 -4.02 6.82 22.79
N ASN A 54 -4.54 7.32 21.68
CA ASN A 54 -4.46 8.71 21.23
C ASN A 54 -3.04 9.30 21.12
N TYR A 55 -1.97 8.49 21.12
CA TYR A 55 -0.60 9.03 21.12
C TYR A 55 -0.26 9.76 19.82
N TRP A 56 -0.95 9.43 18.73
CA TRP A 56 -0.84 10.16 17.47
C TRP A 56 -1.19 11.65 17.62
N MET A 57 -2.00 12.04 18.61
CA MET A 57 -2.38 13.44 18.86
C MET A 57 -1.21 14.32 19.33
N LYS A 58 -0.05 13.72 19.68
CA LYS A 58 1.18 14.48 19.95
C LYS A 58 1.80 15.10 18.69
N TYR A 59 1.38 14.64 17.52
CA TYR A 59 1.86 15.16 16.24
C TYR A 59 0.92 16.24 15.72
N LYS A 60 1.45 17.16 14.91
CA LYS A 60 0.66 18.21 14.25
C LYS A 60 -0.51 17.67 13.43
N SER A 61 -0.37 16.46 12.88
CA SER A 61 -1.41 15.79 12.10
C SER A 61 -1.10 14.30 11.93
N PRO A 62 -2.11 13.44 11.72
CA PRO A 62 -1.93 12.01 11.43
C PRO A 62 -1.00 11.72 10.24
N LYS A 63 -0.89 12.65 9.29
CA LYS A 63 0.03 12.56 8.14
C LYS A 63 1.46 12.22 8.54
N VAL A 64 1.93 12.70 9.69
CA VAL A 64 3.30 12.44 10.17
C VAL A 64 3.52 10.95 10.41
N ILE A 65 2.56 10.28 11.07
CA ILE A 65 2.61 8.84 11.34
C ILE A 65 2.55 8.05 10.03
N TYR A 66 1.63 8.42 9.15
CA TYR A 66 1.48 7.75 7.85
C TYR A 66 2.75 7.85 6.98
N LEU A 67 3.41 9.02 6.95
CA LEU A 67 4.67 9.19 6.22
C LEU A 67 5.84 8.38 6.82
N LYS A 68 5.87 8.20 8.15
CA LYS A 68 6.84 7.30 8.80
C LYS A 68 6.58 5.86 8.39
N TYR A 69 5.33 5.41 8.40
CA TYR A 69 4.94 4.09 7.89
C TYR A 69 5.42 3.87 6.45
N LEU A 70 5.12 4.79 5.53
CA LEU A 70 5.54 4.68 4.12
C LEU A 70 7.07 4.58 3.99
N LYS A 71 7.81 5.35 4.80
CA LYS A 71 9.28 5.28 4.81
C LYS A 71 9.77 3.89 5.24
N MET A 72 9.16 3.28 6.26
CA MET A 72 9.54 1.94 6.73
C MET A 72 9.24 0.87 5.69
N VAL A 73 8.08 0.93 5.02
CA VAL A 73 7.75 -0.01 3.95
C VAL A 73 8.71 0.16 2.77
N CYS A 74 8.99 1.39 2.33
CA CYS A 74 9.96 1.62 1.25
C CYS A 74 11.38 1.14 1.60
N LEU A 75 11.84 1.33 2.85
CA LEU A 75 13.13 0.82 3.31
C LEU A 75 13.18 -0.70 3.26
N TYR A 76 12.10 -1.36 3.70
CA TYR A 76 11.97 -2.81 3.62
C TYR A 76 11.99 -3.32 2.16
N GLU A 77 11.20 -2.70 1.28
CA GLU A 77 11.16 -3.05 -0.15
C GLU A 77 12.53 -2.84 -0.82
N ALA A 78 13.25 -1.78 -0.46
CA ALA A 78 14.61 -1.54 -0.92
C ALA A 78 15.59 -2.60 -0.40
N ALA A 79 15.50 -2.98 0.87
CA ALA A 79 16.27 -4.08 1.45
C ALA A 79 16.07 -5.39 0.68
N PHE A 80 14.82 -5.74 0.39
CA PHE A 80 14.47 -6.93 -0.39
C PHE A 80 15.11 -6.90 -1.79
N LEU A 81 15.08 -5.75 -2.47
CA LEU A 81 15.74 -5.59 -3.78
C LEU A 81 17.26 -5.63 -3.72
N ILE A 82 17.89 -5.05 -2.70
CA ILE A 82 19.34 -5.10 -2.50
C ILE A 82 19.78 -6.54 -2.26
N ALA A 83 19.06 -7.29 -1.42
CA ALA A 83 19.32 -8.71 -1.16
C ALA A 83 19.29 -9.57 -2.44
N LYS A 84 18.50 -9.21 -3.45
CA LYS A 84 18.48 -9.91 -4.76
C LYS A 84 19.73 -9.72 -5.60
N ILE A 85 20.49 -8.63 -5.39
CA ILE A 85 21.66 -8.29 -6.22
C ILE A 85 22.98 -8.35 -5.45
N ARG A 86 22.96 -8.43 -4.11
CA ARG A 86 24.16 -8.38 -3.27
C ARG A 86 24.05 -9.27 -2.02
N PRO A 87 25.20 -9.76 -1.51
CA PRO A 87 26.51 -9.81 -2.17
C PRO A 87 26.63 -11.00 -3.12
N SER A 88 27.24 -10.79 -4.28
CA SER A 88 27.50 -11.85 -5.26
C SER A 88 28.35 -13.01 -4.71
N TYR A 89 29.17 -12.79 -3.67
CA TYR A 89 29.96 -13.82 -2.98
C TYR A 89 29.16 -14.60 -1.92
N VAL A 90 28.15 -13.99 -1.28
CA VAL A 90 27.25 -14.71 -0.34
C VAL A 90 26.15 -15.44 -1.10
N VAL A 91 25.68 -14.89 -2.22
CA VAL A 91 24.72 -15.55 -3.14
C VAL A 91 25.30 -16.85 -3.73
N LYS A 92 26.63 -16.95 -3.90
CA LYS A 92 27.29 -18.22 -4.29
C LYS A 92 27.25 -19.30 -3.20
N HIS A 93 27.21 -18.93 -1.93
CA HIS A 93 27.06 -19.87 -0.82
C HIS A 93 25.59 -20.10 -0.39
N HIS A 94 24.68 -19.22 -0.81
CA HIS A 94 23.25 -19.26 -0.47
C HIS A 94 22.35 -19.55 -1.68
N ALA A 95 22.89 -20.12 -2.77
CA ALA A 95 22.13 -20.63 -3.92
C ALA A 95 21.18 -21.82 -3.58
N ILE A 96 20.80 -21.97 -2.31
CA ILE A 96 19.85 -22.94 -1.76
C ILE A 96 18.58 -22.20 -1.21
N ILE A 97 18.43 -20.89 -1.40
CA ILE A 97 17.22 -20.18 -0.93
C ILE A 97 16.01 -20.40 -1.85
N GLU A 98 16.16 -21.03 -3.02
CA GLU A 98 15.00 -21.31 -3.90
C GLU A 98 14.20 -22.56 -3.55
N ASN A 99 14.55 -23.41 -2.57
CA ASN A 99 13.76 -24.64 -2.34
C ASN A 99 13.86 -25.34 -0.98
N ARG A 100 14.19 -24.66 0.13
CA ARG A 100 14.16 -25.33 1.44
C ARG A 100 13.44 -24.51 2.50
N HIS A 101 12.35 -25.08 3.00
CA HIS A 101 11.84 -24.84 4.34
C HIS A 101 13.03 -24.89 5.32
N PHE A 102 13.52 -23.73 5.74
CA PHE A 102 14.51 -23.67 6.81
C PHE A 102 13.81 -24.04 8.12
N GLN A 103 13.99 -25.28 8.56
CA GLN A 103 13.88 -25.60 9.97
C GLN A 103 15.09 -24.94 10.67
N VAL A 104 14.86 -23.75 11.22
CA VAL A 104 15.80 -23.12 12.14
C VAL A 104 15.79 -23.95 13.42
N LYS A 105 16.90 -24.59 13.76
CA LYS A 105 17.08 -25.19 15.09
C LYS A 105 16.96 -24.06 16.14
N PRO A 106 16.10 -24.19 17.17
CA PRO A 106 16.03 -23.22 18.24
C PRO A 106 17.31 -23.35 19.07
N GLY A 107 18.16 -22.32 19.10
CA GLY A 107 19.36 -22.42 19.93
C GLY A 107 20.53 -21.45 19.72
N SER A 108 20.45 -20.43 18.87
CA SER A 108 21.50 -19.39 18.88
C SER A 108 20.91 -17.98 18.79
N LEU A 109 20.41 -17.49 19.93
CA LEU A 109 20.40 -16.05 20.21
C LEU A 109 21.85 -15.61 20.43
N SER A 110 22.62 -15.49 19.35
CA SER A 110 23.87 -14.75 19.40
C SER A 110 23.51 -13.29 19.56
N SER A 111 24.05 -12.66 20.61
CA SER A 111 24.01 -11.22 20.85
C SER A 111 24.33 -10.43 19.58
N PRO A 112 23.81 -9.19 19.44
CA PRO A 112 24.08 -8.37 18.26
C PRO A 112 25.59 -8.08 18.22
N LYS A 113 26.34 -8.83 17.43
CA LYS A 113 27.70 -8.43 17.04
C LYS A 113 27.53 -7.13 16.28
N ALA A 114 28.18 -6.07 16.77
CA ALA A 114 28.15 -4.76 16.15
C ALA A 114 28.45 -4.91 14.64
N VAL A 115 27.44 -4.62 13.82
CA VAL A 115 27.53 -4.63 12.36
C VAL A 115 28.43 -3.48 11.94
N THR A 116 29.74 -3.69 12.05
CA THR A 116 30.79 -2.68 11.79
C THR A 116 31.45 -2.88 10.42
N SER A 117 31.26 -4.04 9.80
CA SER A 117 31.77 -4.34 8.46
C SER A 117 30.64 -4.45 7.43
N LEU A 118 30.95 -4.09 6.18
CA LEU A 118 30.03 -4.19 5.04
C LEU A 118 29.56 -5.64 4.82
N GLU A 119 30.45 -6.62 4.96
CA GLU A 119 30.13 -8.04 4.86
C GLU A 119 29.16 -8.49 5.96
N GLY A 120 29.38 -8.03 7.19
CA GLY A 120 28.46 -8.28 8.31
C GLY A 120 27.08 -7.70 8.04
N ALA A 121 27.00 -6.48 7.50
CA ALA A 121 25.73 -5.83 7.18
C ALA A 121 24.93 -6.58 6.13
N TYR A 122 25.61 -7.08 5.09
CA TYR A 122 24.96 -7.89 4.08
C TYR A 122 24.53 -9.27 4.59
N THR A 123 25.33 -9.89 5.45
CA THR A 123 24.99 -11.17 6.08
C THR A 123 23.74 -11.04 6.93
N GLU A 124 23.68 -10.00 7.77
CA GLU A 124 22.52 -9.69 8.61
C GLU A 124 21.30 -9.38 7.74
N LEU A 125 21.43 -8.55 6.70
CA LEU A 125 20.36 -8.25 5.75
C LEU A 125 19.75 -9.53 5.14
N LEU A 126 20.59 -10.44 4.65
CA LEU A 126 20.13 -11.69 4.03
C LEU A 126 19.45 -12.61 5.05
N GLN A 127 19.98 -12.70 6.27
CA GLN A 127 19.34 -13.47 7.35
C GLN A 127 17.99 -12.88 7.74
N LEU A 128 17.91 -11.56 7.89
CA LEU A 128 16.68 -10.87 8.22
C LEU A 128 15.64 -11.07 7.12
N ILE A 129 15.97 -10.85 5.85
CA ILE A 129 15.04 -11.10 4.73
C ILE A 129 14.65 -12.59 4.62
N GLY A 130 15.53 -13.53 4.99
CA GLY A 130 15.19 -14.95 5.01
C GLY A 130 14.29 -15.38 6.19
N LYS A 131 14.46 -14.75 7.37
CA LYS A 131 13.67 -15.02 8.59
C LYS A 131 12.32 -14.30 8.55
N MET A 132 12.35 -13.02 8.15
CA MET A 132 11.19 -12.18 7.92
C MET A 132 10.59 -12.60 6.59
N ARG A 133 9.63 -13.53 6.58
CA ARG A 133 8.88 -13.74 5.35
C ARG A 133 8.31 -12.39 4.89
N ALA A 134 8.47 -12.06 3.60
CA ALA A 134 8.27 -10.69 3.11
C ALA A 134 6.85 -10.14 3.25
N ASP A 135 5.92 -11.08 3.32
CA ASP A 135 4.52 -10.94 3.64
C ASP A 135 4.26 -10.52 5.11
N SER A 136 5.11 -10.96 6.06
CA SER A 136 4.92 -10.68 7.49
C SER A 136 5.22 -9.22 7.85
N ILE A 137 6.34 -8.65 7.39
CA ILE A 137 6.73 -7.30 7.84
C ILE A 137 5.78 -6.22 7.37
N ARG A 138 5.30 -6.30 6.12
CA ARG A 138 4.38 -5.29 5.61
C ARG A 138 3.04 -5.38 6.31
N PHE A 139 2.58 -6.61 6.55
CA PHE A 139 1.43 -6.86 7.40
C PHE A 139 1.63 -6.27 8.80
N ASP A 140 2.77 -6.53 9.46
CA ASP A 140 3.08 -6.00 10.79
C ASP A 140 3.16 -4.47 10.81
N LEU A 141 3.79 -3.84 9.81
CA LEU A 141 3.85 -2.38 9.68
C LEU A 141 2.47 -1.77 9.44
N SER A 142 1.63 -2.39 8.62
CA SER A 142 0.25 -1.96 8.41
C SER A 142 -0.57 -2.11 9.69
N ASN A 143 -0.37 -3.21 10.44
CA ASN A 143 -1.02 -3.41 11.74
C ASN A 143 -0.62 -2.30 12.74
N LEU A 144 0.68 -1.99 12.84
CA LEU A 144 1.17 -0.90 13.68
C LEU A 144 0.53 0.44 13.31
N LEU A 145 0.42 0.75 12.02
CA LEU A 145 -0.24 1.96 11.53
C LEU A 145 -1.72 1.99 11.93
N TYR A 146 -2.46 0.92 11.63
CA TYR A 146 -3.89 0.85 11.91
C TYR A 146 -4.18 0.95 13.40
N HIS A 147 -3.52 0.14 14.23
CA HIS A 147 -3.66 0.24 15.68
C HIS A 147 -3.33 1.64 16.20
N GLY A 148 -2.25 2.23 15.68
CA GLY A 148 -1.80 3.55 16.10
C GLY A 148 -2.73 4.70 15.71
N LEU A 149 -3.55 4.51 14.69
CA LEU A 149 -4.52 5.50 14.22
C LEU A 149 -5.96 5.20 14.65
N GLU A 150 -6.17 4.12 15.42
CA GLU A 150 -7.39 3.82 16.16
C GLU A 150 -8.68 3.83 15.32
N PRO A 151 -8.80 3.00 14.26
CA PRO A 151 -10.02 2.90 13.48
C PRO A 151 -11.19 2.40 14.33
N THR A 152 -12.37 2.96 14.09
CA THR A 152 -13.65 2.57 14.71
C THR A 152 -14.68 2.08 13.71
N VAL A 153 -14.46 2.32 12.41
CA VAL A 153 -15.42 1.99 11.33
C VAL A 153 -15.31 0.54 10.87
N TYR A 154 -14.27 -0.15 11.32
CA TYR A 154 -13.99 -1.53 10.99
C TYR A 154 -13.56 -2.27 12.26
N LYS A 155 -14.06 -3.51 12.44
CA LYS A 155 -13.65 -4.37 13.55
C LYS A 155 -12.24 -4.90 13.27
N TYR A 156 -11.26 -4.12 13.68
CA TYR A 156 -9.87 -4.53 13.63
C TYR A 156 -9.62 -5.59 14.71
N THR A 157 -9.21 -6.78 14.32
CA THR A 157 -8.76 -7.79 15.29
C THR A 157 -7.47 -7.31 15.91
N ASP A 158 -7.38 -7.28 17.24
CA ASP A 158 -6.12 -6.98 17.90
C ASP A 158 -5.12 -8.09 17.62
N LEU A 159 -4.16 -7.79 16.75
CA LEU A 159 -3.11 -8.70 16.33
C LEU A 159 -1.76 -8.29 16.91
N LEU A 160 -1.70 -7.22 17.72
CA LEU A 160 -0.49 -6.83 18.42
C LEU A 160 -0.24 -7.83 19.56
N SER A 161 0.65 -8.79 19.29
CA SER A 161 1.12 -9.76 20.27
C SER A 161 2.48 -9.36 20.86
N GLU A 162 2.98 -10.13 21.83
CA GLU A 162 4.33 -9.98 22.39
C GLU A 162 5.44 -10.03 21.32
N ALA A 163 5.16 -10.60 20.14
CA ALA A 163 6.09 -10.64 19.00
C ALA A 163 6.45 -9.26 18.41
N VAL A 164 5.75 -8.18 18.79
CA VAL A 164 6.06 -6.83 18.31
C VAL A 164 7.44 -6.35 18.79
N TYR A 165 7.91 -6.80 19.95
CA TYR A 165 9.28 -6.49 20.39
C TYR A 165 10.33 -7.13 19.48
N ASP A 166 10.12 -8.39 19.09
CA ASP A 166 11.00 -9.06 18.13
C ASP A 166 10.93 -8.41 16.75
N ALA A 167 9.74 -8.03 16.29
CA ALA A 167 9.59 -7.25 15.06
C ALA A 167 10.35 -5.93 15.13
N TYR A 168 10.28 -5.23 16.28
CA TYR A 168 11.03 -4.00 16.50
C TYR A 168 12.54 -4.21 16.42
N ARG A 169 13.06 -5.19 17.17
CA ARG A 169 14.49 -5.53 17.18
C ARG A 169 14.98 -5.89 15.77
N ASN A 170 14.24 -6.75 15.09
CA ASN A 170 14.61 -7.26 13.77
C ASN A 170 14.62 -6.13 12.72
N PHE A 171 13.62 -5.26 12.72
CA PHE A 171 13.58 -4.12 11.80
C PHE A 171 14.61 -3.04 12.18
N SER A 172 14.92 -2.86 13.48
CA SER A 172 16.00 -1.98 13.91
C SER A 172 17.37 -2.46 13.42
N SER A 173 17.63 -3.78 13.48
CA SER A 173 18.83 -4.40 12.88
C SER A 173 18.85 -4.25 11.36
N LEU A 174 17.70 -4.32 10.70
CA LEU A 174 17.57 -4.08 9.26
C LEU A 174 18.01 -2.64 8.93
N VAL A 175 17.49 -1.65 9.65
CA VAL A 175 17.82 -0.23 9.47
C VAL A 175 19.31 0.02 9.69
N LEU A 176 19.91 -0.56 10.74
CA LEU A 176 21.36 -0.49 10.98
C LEU A 176 22.16 -1.08 9.82
N SER A 177 21.80 -2.27 9.34
CA SER A 177 22.47 -2.94 8.22
C SER A 177 22.39 -2.10 6.94
N LEU A 178 21.21 -1.56 6.62
CA LEU A 178 21.01 -0.68 5.48
C LEU A 178 21.81 0.61 5.60
N PHE A 179 21.95 1.17 6.80
CA PHE A 179 22.77 2.35 7.03
C PHE A 179 24.25 2.06 6.78
N THR A 180 24.78 0.94 7.30
CA THR A 180 26.17 0.51 7.06
C THR A 180 26.44 0.27 5.57
N ILE A 181 25.50 -0.36 4.87
CA ILE A 181 25.56 -0.53 3.40
C ILE A 181 25.57 0.83 2.71
N TYR A 182 24.66 1.74 3.09
CA TYR A 182 24.60 3.07 2.51
C TYR A 182 25.90 3.85 2.69
N GLN A 183 26.48 3.87 3.89
CA GLN A 183 27.74 4.60 4.13
C GLN A 183 28.89 4.06 3.27
N SER A 184 28.96 2.73 3.12
CA SER A 184 30.00 2.06 2.35
C SER A 184 29.81 2.19 0.84
N GLU A 185 28.55 2.25 0.35
CA GLU A 185 28.22 2.09 -1.07
C GLU A 185 27.38 3.23 -1.66
N ARG A 186 27.26 4.39 -0.99
CA ARG A 186 26.48 5.55 -1.46
C ARG A 186 26.81 6.05 -2.88
N ASN A 187 27.97 5.69 -3.42
CA ASN A 187 28.44 6.05 -4.76
C ASN A 187 28.56 4.85 -5.71
N LEU A 188 28.09 3.67 -5.29
CA LEU A 188 28.19 2.45 -6.08
C LEU A 188 27.35 2.57 -7.36
N LYS A 189 27.95 2.17 -8.48
CA LYS A 189 27.27 2.06 -9.77
C LYS A 189 26.80 0.63 -9.97
N LEU A 190 25.50 0.47 -10.20
CA LEU A 190 24.90 -0.83 -10.49
C LEU A 190 25.38 -1.36 -11.85
N THR A 191 25.73 -2.65 -11.88
CA THR A 191 26.14 -3.35 -13.10
C THR A 191 24.94 -3.59 -14.03
N LYS A 192 25.21 -3.97 -15.28
CA LYS A 192 24.15 -4.41 -16.21
C LYS A 192 23.39 -5.64 -15.67
N GLY A 193 24.09 -6.55 -14.99
CA GLY A 193 23.50 -7.73 -14.37
C GLY A 193 22.51 -7.37 -13.26
N ASP A 194 22.89 -6.45 -12.37
CA ASP A 194 22.02 -5.96 -11.29
C ASP A 194 20.73 -5.37 -11.86
N LYS A 195 20.86 -4.49 -12.85
CA LYS A 195 19.71 -3.85 -13.50
C LYS A 195 18.79 -4.86 -14.19
N LYS A 196 19.34 -5.94 -14.76
CA LYS A 196 18.55 -7.03 -15.35
C LYS A 196 17.75 -7.79 -14.28
N ILE A 197 18.35 -8.06 -13.11
CA ILE A 197 17.67 -8.73 -11.99
C ILE A 197 16.55 -7.82 -11.45
N LEU A 198 16.87 -6.56 -11.15
CA LEU A 198 15.91 -5.57 -10.64
C LEU A 198 14.79 -5.28 -11.64
N GLY A 199 15.10 -5.29 -12.94
CA GLY A 199 14.16 -5.05 -14.02
C GLY A 199 12.96 -6.02 -14.03
N LYS A 200 13.10 -7.22 -13.45
CA LYS A 200 12.01 -8.19 -13.32
C LYS A 200 10.87 -7.69 -12.41
N SER A 201 11.16 -6.79 -11.47
CA SER A 201 10.16 -6.24 -10.53
C SER A 201 9.55 -4.91 -11.01
N LEU A 202 9.88 -4.42 -12.21
CA LEU A 202 9.33 -3.16 -12.73
C LEU A 202 7.81 -3.15 -12.91
N GLY A 203 7.21 -4.33 -13.14
CA GLY A 203 5.76 -4.48 -13.21
C GLY A 203 5.03 -4.21 -11.89
N GLU A 204 5.76 -4.18 -10.79
CA GLU A 204 5.25 -3.98 -9.42
C GLU A 204 5.46 -2.53 -8.95
N ALA A 205 5.96 -1.64 -9.82
CA ALA A 205 6.22 -0.26 -9.44
C ALA A 205 4.94 0.53 -9.14
N LEU A 206 5.03 1.46 -8.18
CA LEU A 206 3.95 2.40 -7.84
C LEU A 206 3.52 3.27 -9.03
N ASP A 207 4.45 3.57 -9.95
CA ASP A 207 4.24 4.31 -11.20
C ASP A 207 4.11 3.38 -12.43
N SER A 208 3.59 2.16 -12.23
CA SER A 208 3.15 1.23 -13.29
C SER A 208 1.63 1.23 -13.47
N ASP A 209 1.12 0.72 -14.59
CA ASP A 209 -0.34 0.60 -14.82
C ASP A 209 -0.91 -0.79 -14.43
N HIS A 210 -0.19 -1.48 -13.54
CA HIS A 210 -0.65 -2.70 -12.89
C HIS A 210 -1.18 -2.36 -11.50
N PRO A 211 -2.16 -3.13 -10.98
CA PRO A 211 -2.59 -3.00 -9.59
C PRO A 211 -1.39 -2.97 -8.64
N GLN A 212 -1.45 -2.18 -7.58
CA GLN A 212 -0.43 -2.01 -6.56
C GLN A 212 -0.50 -3.19 -5.58
N PHE A 213 -1.72 -3.57 -5.20
CA PHE A 213 -1.96 -4.61 -4.21
C PHE A 213 -2.58 -5.86 -4.83
N VAL A 214 -2.57 -6.93 -4.06
CA VAL A 214 -3.41 -8.10 -4.29
C VAL A 214 -4.59 -8.00 -3.34
N TYR A 215 -5.79 -8.35 -3.81
CA TYR A 215 -7.03 -8.19 -3.07
C TYR A 215 -7.68 -9.55 -2.80
N TYR A 216 -8.34 -9.71 -1.65
CA TYR A 216 -9.10 -10.94 -1.33
C TYR A 216 -10.35 -11.10 -2.19
N TYR A 217 -10.92 -9.99 -2.65
CA TYR A 217 -12.15 -9.97 -3.44
C TYR A 217 -11.88 -9.42 -4.84
N PRO A 218 -12.58 -9.93 -5.87
CA PRO A 218 -12.65 -9.27 -7.17
C PRO A 218 -13.59 -8.06 -7.11
N PHE A 219 -13.67 -7.29 -8.20
CA PHE A 219 -14.58 -6.13 -8.30
C PHE A 219 -16.05 -6.50 -8.01
N VAL A 220 -16.48 -7.70 -8.37
CA VAL A 220 -17.87 -8.15 -8.10
C VAL A 220 -18.14 -8.28 -6.60
N GLY A 221 -17.11 -8.50 -5.79
CA GLY A 221 -17.20 -8.56 -4.34
C GLY A 221 -17.13 -7.19 -3.65
N VAL A 222 -17.32 -6.07 -4.35
CA VAL A 222 -17.30 -4.71 -3.75
C VAL A 222 -18.25 -4.60 -2.56
N TYR A 223 -19.38 -5.32 -2.56
CA TYR A 223 -20.37 -5.25 -1.48
C TYR A 223 -20.38 -6.43 -0.50
N GLU A 224 -19.31 -7.23 -0.46
CA GLU A 224 -19.15 -8.28 0.56
C GLU A 224 -19.06 -7.68 1.98
N ASP A 225 -18.25 -6.64 2.15
CA ASP A 225 -18.03 -5.95 3.43
C ASP A 225 -18.71 -4.56 3.50
N TYR A 226 -19.36 -4.09 2.42
CA TYR A 226 -19.86 -2.73 2.26
C TYR A 226 -21.22 -2.66 1.60
N THR A 227 -21.94 -1.56 1.78
CA THR A 227 -23.06 -1.17 0.91
C THR A 227 -22.71 0.04 0.06
N ALA A 228 -23.49 0.28 -1.01
CA ALA A 228 -23.35 1.49 -1.84
C ALA A 228 -23.45 2.77 -1.00
N SER A 229 -24.39 2.80 -0.04
CA SER A 229 -24.56 3.92 0.89
C SER A 229 -23.29 4.16 1.71
N ASN A 230 -22.68 3.09 2.25
CA ASN A 230 -21.47 3.24 3.06
C ASN A 230 -20.31 3.85 2.25
N LEU A 231 -20.14 3.46 0.97
CA LEU A 231 -19.13 4.06 0.10
C LEU A 231 -19.43 5.52 -0.23
N TYR A 232 -20.69 5.88 -0.46
CA TYR A 232 -21.09 7.28 -0.68
C TYR A 232 -20.86 8.15 0.55
N ASP A 233 -21.19 7.63 1.73
CA ASP A 233 -20.98 8.31 3.00
C ASP A 233 -19.49 8.53 3.25
N ALA A 234 -18.66 7.52 2.99
CA ALA A 234 -17.20 7.64 3.05
C ALA A 234 -16.66 8.71 2.08
N LEU A 235 -17.05 8.68 0.80
CA LEU A 235 -16.64 9.67 -0.21
C LEU A 235 -17.06 11.10 0.16
N ASN A 236 -18.26 11.25 0.70
CA ASN A 236 -18.77 12.55 1.16
C ASN A 236 -18.06 13.03 2.42
N TYR A 237 -17.80 12.14 3.37
CA TYR A 237 -17.05 12.41 4.58
C TYR A 237 -15.62 12.87 4.27
N LEU A 238 -14.89 12.13 3.42
CA LEU A 238 -13.53 12.47 2.99
C LEU A 238 -13.46 13.82 2.25
N GLY A 239 -14.53 14.20 1.55
CA GLY A 239 -14.64 15.51 0.90
C GLY A 239 -14.89 16.68 1.87
N ARG A 240 -15.28 16.42 3.12
CA ARG A 240 -15.71 17.44 4.11
C ARG A 240 -14.79 17.57 5.33
N ILE A 241 -14.10 16.49 5.67
CA ILE A 241 -13.34 16.31 6.92
C ILE A 241 -12.30 17.42 7.20
N SER A 242 -11.70 18.01 6.18
CA SER A 242 -10.60 18.97 6.32
C SER A 242 -11.02 20.44 6.26
N SER A 243 -12.31 20.74 6.48
CA SER A 243 -12.85 22.10 6.46
C SER A 243 -12.48 22.98 7.67
N SER A 244 -11.78 22.44 8.69
CA SER A 244 -11.30 23.20 9.84
C SER A 244 -9.80 22.96 10.12
N THR A 245 -9.07 24.04 10.39
CA THR A 245 -7.63 24.06 10.69
C THR A 245 -7.24 23.27 11.95
N SER A 246 -8.21 22.85 12.76
CA SER A 246 -8.03 22.08 13.99
C SER A 246 -8.82 20.77 14.01
N TYR A 247 -9.23 20.25 12.84
CA TYR A 247 -10.10 19.06 12.78
C TYR A 247 -9.54 17.90 13.60
N TRP A 248 -8.27 17.56 13.39
CA TRP A 248 -7.61 16.44 14.06
C TRP A 248 -7.41 16.66 15.57
N ASN A 249 -7.41 17.90 16.07
CA ASN A 249 -7.34 18.14 17.51
C ASN A 249 -8.65 17.80 18.24
N ARG A 250 -9.75 17.64 17.49
CA ARG A 250 -11.10 17.39 18.03
C ARG A 250 -11.69 16.04 17.61
N ASN A 251 -11.00 15.29 16.75
CA ASN A 251 -11.48 14.03 16.20
C ASN A 251 -10.40 12.95 16.39
N GLY A 252 -10.79 11.82 17.00
CA GLY A 252 -9.86 10.85 17.58
C GLY A 252 -9.33 9.75 16.65
N ASN A 253 -9.97 9.50 15.50
CA ASN A 253 -9.84 8.20 14.81
C ASN A 253 -9.37 8.34 13.33
N PRO A 254 -8.15 8.82 13.08
CA PRO A 254 -7.61 8.96 11.72
C PRO A 254 -7.51 7.63 10.96
N GLY A 255 -7.53 6.49 11.64
CA GLY A 255 -7.50 5.16 11.03
C GLY A 255 -8.71 4.93 10.12
N ASN A 256 -9.86 5.54 10.42
CA ASN A 256 -11.05 5.49 9.56
C ASN A 256 -10.76 6.07 8.17
N VAL A 257 -10.02 7.18 8.11
CA VAL A 257 -9.64 7.81 6.85
C VAL A 257 -8.72 6.90 6.06
N VAL A 258 -7.70 6.34 6.71
CA VAL A 258 -6.76 5.41 6.05
C VAL A 258 -7.53 4.25 5.44
N TYR A 259 -8.42 3.64 6.22
CA TYR A 259 -9.26 2.54 5.78
C TYR A 259 -10.14 2.90 4.58
N TYR A 260 -10.84 4.04 4.61
CA TYR A 260 -11.66 4.47 3.49
C TYR A 260 -10.85 4.69 2.21
N PHE A 261 -9.65 5.25 2.30
CA PHE A 261 -8.80 5.40 1.12
C PHE A 261 -8.32 4.05 0.56
N ASP A 262 -8.06 3.07 1.42
CA ASP A 262 -7.67 1.73 1.00
C ASP A 262 -8.84 1.02 0.29
N GLU A 263 -10.08 1.22 0.73
CA GLU A 263 -11.30 0.73 0.05
C GLU A 263 -11.54 1.44 -1.30
N LEU A 264 -11.29 2.75 -1.39
CA LEU A 264 -11.36 3.48 -2.66
C LEU A 264 -10.27 3.04 -3.64
N LEU A 265 -9.08 2.71 -3.14
CA LEU A 265 -8.01 2.14 -3.97
C LEU A 265 -8.40 0.76 -4.48
N PHE A 266 -8.98 -0.09 -3.62
CA PHE A 266 -9.55 -1.37 -4.03
C PHE A 266 -10.59 -1.19 -5.14
N LEU A 267 -11.55 -0.28 -4.99
CA LEU A 267 -12.59 -0.02 -5.99
C LEU A 267 -11.98 0.37 -7.35
N LEU A 268 -10.98 1.25 -7.33
CA LEU A 268 -10.26 1.71 -8.53
C LEU A 268 -9.47 0.58 -9.21
N GLU A 269 -8.62 -0.13 -8.48
CA GLU A 269 -7.72 -1.15 -9.04
C GLU A 269 -8.48 -2.42 -9.46
N SER A 270 -9.47 -2.84 -8.68
CA SER A 270 -10.27 -4.01 -9.03
C SER A 270 -11.14 -3.75 -10.26
N PHE A 271 -11.68 -2.53 -10.45
CA PHE A 271 -12.35 -2.17 -11.70
C PHE A 271 -11.39 -2.14 -12.89
N TRP A 272 -10.16 -1.64 -12.70
CA TRP A 272 -9.14 -1.67 -13.75
C TRP A 272 -8.86 -3.10 -14.23
N VAL A 273 -8.75 -4.06 -13.32
CA VAL A 273 -8.61 -5.49 -13.66
C VAL A 273 -9.88 -6.01 -14.34
N TYR A 274 -11.04 -5.84 -13.72
CA TYR A 274 -12.33 -6.30 -14.23
C TYR A 274 -12.58 -5.81 -15.66
N SER A 275 -12.37 -4.52 -15.93
CA SER A 275 -12.59 -3.95 -17.25
C SER A 275 -11.66 -4.58 -18.30
N ARG A 276 -10.43 -4.98 -17.96
CA ARG A 276 -9.48 -5.61 -18.89
C ARG A 276 -9.82 -7.06 -19.20
N GLU A 277 -10.43 -7.78 -18.26
CA GLU A 277 -10.84 -9.17 -18.43
C GLU A 277 -12.11 -9.30 -19.30
N ILE A 278 -12.90 -8.24 -19.40
CA ILE A 278 -14.09 -8.24 -20.26
C ILE A 278 -13.70 -8.14 -21.74
N LYS A 279 -14.11 -9.15 -22.52
CA LYS A 279 -14.01 -9.15 -23.99
C LYS A 279 -14.60 -7.86 -24.59
N PRO A 280 -13.97 -7.23 -25.60
CA PRO A 280 -14.44 -5.96 -26.17
C PRO A 280 -15.92 -5.93 -26.61
N LYS A 281 -16.44 -7.04 -27.16
CA LYS A 281 -17.85 -7.16 -27.54
C LYS A 281 -18.78 -7.07 -26.32
N ALA A 282 -18.39 -7.70 -25.21
CA ALA A 282 -19.19 -7.71 -23.98
C ALA A 282 -19.21 -6.35 -23.28
N LYS A 283 -18.16 -5.53 -23.41
CA LYS A 283 -18.19 -4.13 -22.92
C LYS A 283 -19.30 -3.30 -23.56
N LYS A 284 -19.63 -3.61 -24.82
CA LYS A 284 -20.66 -2.95 -25.62
C LYS A 284 -22.02 -3.64 -25.51
N ALA A 285 -22.18 -4.63 -24.64
CA ALA A 285 -23.45 -5.29 -24.43
C ALA A 285 -24.46 -4.32 -23.80
N LYS A 286 -25.71 -4.38 -24.26
CA LYS A 286 -26.79 -3.57 -23.71
C LYS A 286 -27.24 -4.17 -22.38
N TRP A 287 -27.22 -3.37 -21.31
CA TRP A 287 -27.74 -3.78 -20.00
C TRP A 287 -29.25 -3.55 -19.93
N LYS A 288 -29.97 -4.45 -19.27
CA LYS A 288 -31.42 -4.35 -19.04
C LYS A 288 -31.66 -3.99 -17.56
N ILE A 289 -31.54 -2.70 -17.25
CA ILE A 289 -31.73 -2.18 -15.89
C ILE A 289 -33.18 -1.69 -15.75
N PRO A 290 -33.91 -2.08 -14.68
CA PRO A 290 -35.26 -1.57 -14.41
C PRO A 290 -35.32 -0.05 -14.27
N GLU A 291 -36.39 0.58 -14.75
CA GLU A 291 -36.58 2.04 -14.67
C GLU A 291 -36.50 2.56 -13.23
N GLN A 292 -37.08 1.83 -12.28
CA GLN A 292 -37.01 2.19 -10.86
C GLN A 292 -35.57 2.25 -10.34
N THR A 293 -34.72 1.32 -10.77
CA THR A 293 -33.29 1.30 -10.42
C THR A 293 -32.57 2.48 -11.09
N ILE A 294 -32.87 2.76 -12.36
CA ILE A 294 -32.31 3.91 -13.09
C ILE A 294 -32.61 5.24 -12.39
N LEU A 295 -33.83 5.43 -11.88
CA LEU A 295 -34.23 6.65 -11.16
C LEU A 295 -33.44 6.88 -9.86
N ASN A 296 -32.87 5.82 -9.28
CA ASN A 296 -32.08 5.90 -8.04
C ASN A 296 -30.59 6.18 -8.28
N ILE A 297 -30.13 6.12 -9.54
CA ILE A 297 -28.76 6.43 -9.94
C ILE A 297 -28.56 7.94 -10.03
N LYS A 298 -27.48 8.45 -9.43
CA LYS A 298 -27.15 9.88 -9.30
C LYS A 298 -25.85 10.27 -10.00
N TYR A 299 -24.86 9.40 -10.06
CA TYR A 299 -23.49 9.74 -10.48
C TYR A 299 -23.10 9.16 -11.84
N LEU A 300 -23.73 8.07 -12.29
CA LEU A 300 -23.65 7.56 -13.65
C LEU A 300 -24.65 8.31 -14.55
N PRO A 301 -24.21 8.85 -15.70
CA PRO A 301 -25.12 9.48 -16.65
C PRO A 301 -26.17 8.49 -17.16
N THR A 302 -27.45 8.88 -17.13
CA THR A 302 -28.58 8.02 -17.48
C THR A 302 -28.49 7.46 -18.92
N ASP A 303 -27.96 8.25 -19.85
CA ASP A 303 -27.72 7.86 -21.24
C ASP A 303 -26.64 6.77 -21.38
N GLN A 304 -25.73 6.68 -20.42
CA GLN A 304 -24.65 5.70 -20.38
C GLN A 304 -25.04 4.39 -19.69
N LEU A 305 -26.17 4.35 -18.95
CA LEU A 305 -26.68 3.14 -18.27
C LEU A 305 -27.06 2.01 -19.23
N LYS A 306 -27.23 2.32 -20.52
CA LYS A 306 -27.41 1.30 -21.56
C LYS A 306 -26.13 0.49 -21.81
N PHE A 307 -24.96 1.10 -21.61
CA PHE A 307 -23.63 0.52 -21.86
C PHE A 307 -22.61 0.90 -20.77
N PRO A 308 -22.90 0.62 -19.48
CA PRO A 308 -22.18 1.22 -18.36
C PRO A 308 -20.71 0.80 -18.33
N VAL A 309 -20.40 -0.46 -18.68
CA VAL A 309 -19.02 -0.97 -18.78
C VAL A 309 -18.22 -0.21 -19.85
N CYS A 310 -18.81 0.07 -21.03
CA CYS A 310 -18.14 0.80 -22.11
C CYS A 310 -17.82 2.24 -21.69
N TYR A 311 -18.76 2.89 -21.00
CA TYR A 311 -18.57 4.23 -20.47
C TYR A 311 -17.43 4.27 -19.46
N LEU A 312 -17.50 3.45 -18.42
CA LEU A 312 -16.49 3.46 -17.35
C LEU A 312 -15.11 2.97 -17.79
N ASP A 313 -15.03 2.03 -18.75
CA ASP A 313 -13.76 1.64 -19.36
C ASP A 313 -13.09 2.82 -20.07
N LYS A 314 -13.86 3.72 -20.68
CA LYS A 314 -13.32 4.96 -21.28
C LYS A 314 -12.90 5.96 -20.21
N GLU A 315 -13.74 6.18 -19.21
CA GLU A 315 -13.44 7.13 -18.13
C GLU A 315 -12.17 6.73 -17.37
N ILE A 316 -12.03 5.47 -16.94
CA ILE A 316 -10.84 5.05 -16.20
C ILE A 316 -9.57 5.08 -17.07
N LYS A 317 -9.69 4.92 -18.39
CA LYS A 317 -8.57 4.95 -19.34
C LYS A 317 -8.25 6.34 -19.89
N CYS A 318 -8.98 7.38 -19.51
CA CYS A 318 -8.64 8.75 -19.93
C CYS A 318 -7.25 9.16 -19.40
N LYS A 319 -6.81 8.54 -18.30
CA LYS A 319 -5.47 8.66 -17.72
C LYS A 319 -4.91 7.27 -17.37
N PRO A 320 -3.58 7.11 -17.30
CA PRO A 320 -2.96 5.90 -16.78
C PRO A 320 -3.34 5.62 -15.31
N LEU A 321 -3.40 4.34 -14.91
CA LEU A 321 -3.83 3.94 -13.55
C LEU A 321 -2.97 4.58 -12.46
N HIS A 322 -1.65 4.64 -12.65
CA HIS A 322 -0.77 5.25 -11.65
C HIS A 322 -1.07 6.72 -11.38
N ILE A 323 -1.62 7.46 -12.36
CA ILE A 323 -2.02 8.86 -12.17
C ILE A 323 -3.23 8.94 -11.25
N TRP A 324 -4.22 8.07 -11.44
CA TRP A 324 -5.36 7.98 -10.51
C TRP A 324 -4.92 7.63 -9.09
N ARG A 325 -3.95 6.73 -8.94
CA ARG A 325 -3.39 6.38 -7.62
C ARG A 325 -2.63 7.54 -6.99
N ASP A 326 -1.81 8.24 -7.76
CA ASP A 326 -1.09 9.42 -7.29
C ASP A 326 -2.06 10.54 -6.84
N GLU A 327 -3.18 10.73 -7.56
CA GLU A 327 -4.27 11.64 -7.16
C GLU A 327 -4.95 11.18 -5.86
N LEU A 328 -5.27 9.89 -5.73
CA LEU A 328 -5.90 9.30 -4.54
C LEU A 328 -5.00 9.40 -3.30
N GLU A 329 -3.72 9.05 -3.44
CA GLU A 329 -2.71 9.15 -2.38
C GLU A 329 -2.46 10.61 -1.99
N SER A 330 -2.46 11.53 -2.96
CA SER A 330 -2.39 12.96 -2.67
C SER A 330 -3.59 13.44 -1.86
N TRP A 331 -4.80 12.98 -2.20
CA TRP A 331 -6.01 13.31 -1.45
C TRP A 331 -5.93 12.74 -0.02
N LYS A 332 -5.46 11.50 0.16
CA LYS A 332 -5.20 10.90 1.48
C LYS A 332 -4.24 11.75 2.31
N LEU A 333 -3.11 12.15 1.73
CA LEU A 333 -2.10 12.98 2.41
C LEU A 333 -2.59 14.40 2.72
N ASP A 334 -3.48 14.96 1.93
CA ASP A 334 -4.09 16.27 2.20
C ASP A 334 -5.09 16.17 3.35
N VAL A 335 -5.98 15.18 3.32
CA VAL A 335 -6.95 14.92 4.42
C VAL A 335 -6.23 14.66 5.74
N LEU A 336 -5.26 13.73 5.76
CA LEU A 336 -4.47 13.43 6.95
C LEU A 336 -3.62 14.62 7.43
N GLY A 337 -3.34 15.57 6.53
CA GLY A 337 -2.64 16.82 6.84
C GLY A 337 -3.57 17.96 7.29
N GLY A 338 -4.88 17.77 7.24
CA GLY A 338 -5.87 18.82 7.54
C GLY A 338 -6.03 19.86 6.43
N ILE A 339 -5.69 19.51 5.18
CA ILE A 339 -5.82 20.39 4.01
C ILE A 339 -7.23 20.18 3.39
N PRO A 340 -8.02 21.26 3.19
CA PRO A 340 -9.35 21.18 2.60
C PRO A 340 -9.39 20.45 1.25
N PHE A 341 -10.52 19.79 0.96
CA PHE A 341 -10.74 19.16 -0.33
C PHE A 341 -10.61 20.17 -1.47
N ASN A 342 -9.76 19.84 -2.44
CA ASN A 342 -9.57 20.64 -3.64
C ASN A 342 -10.34 20.02 -4.82
N ALA A 343 -11.48 20.60 -5.17
CA ALA A 343 -12.32 20.12 -6.27
C ALA A 343 -11.65 20.21 -7.64
N SER A 344 -10.77 21.20 -7.88
CA SER A 344 -10.06 21.30 -9.16
C SER A 344 -8.99 20.21 -9.31
N LYS A 345 -8.47 19.69 -8.20
CA LYS A 345 -7.46 18.64 -8.19
C LYS A 345 -8.06 17.22 -8.15
N TYR A 346 -9.10 17.02 -7.34
CA TYR A 346 -9.62 15.68 -7.03
C TYR A 346 -11.06 15.45 -7.53
N GLY A 347 -11.68 16.45 -8.17
CA GLY A 347 -13.08 16.38 -8.58
C GLY A 347 -13.36 15.27 -9.59
N GLU A 348 -12.45 15.08 -10.56
CA GLU A 348 -12.57 14.04 -11.59
C GLU A 348 -12.46 12.64 -10.98
N LEU A 349 -11.42 12.39 -10.18
CA LEU A 349 -11.26 11.13 -9.44
C LEU A 349 -12.46 10.84 -8.53
N ARG A 350 -12.93 11.84 -7.78
CA ARG A 350 -14.08 11.68 -6.89
C ARG A 350 -15.35 11.31 -7.67
N LYS A 351 -15.59 11.95 -8.83
CA LYS A 351 -16.71 11.60 -9.73
C LYS A 351 -16.59 10.16 -10.21
N LEU A 352 -15.40 9.76 -10.69
CA LEU A 352 -15.14 8.39 -11.13
C LEU A 352 -15.44 7.38 -10.01
N LEU A 353 -14.94 7.61 -8.79
CA LEU A 353 -15.17 6.71 -7.65
C LEU A 353 -16.65 6.58 -7.28
N PHE A 354 -17.42 7.68 -7.32
CA PHE A 354 -18.87 7.62 -7.16
C PHE A 354 -19.54 6.78 -8.25
N SER A 355 -19.16 6.99 -9.51
CA SER A 355 -19.69 6.21 -10.64
C SER A 355 -19.31 4.73 -10.56
N LEU A 356 -18.12 4.40 -10.07
CA LEU A 356 -17.68 3.01 -9.85
C LEU A 356 -18.47 2.33 -8.72
N ALA A 357 -18.74 3.03 -7.62
CA ALA A 357 -19.58 2.52 -6.55
C ALA A 357 -21.01 2.25 -7.08
N GLU A 358 -21.62 3.20 -7.79
CA GLU A 358 -22.93 2.95 -8.44
C GLU A 358 -22.88 1.78 -9.42
N PHE A 359 -21.84 1.69 -10.24
CA PHE A 359 -21.69 0.60 -11.18
C PHE A 359 -21.63 -0.77 -10.50
N ALA A 360 -20.92 -0.89 -9.39
CA ALA A 360 -20.88 -2.13 -8.62
C ALA A 360 -22.30 -2.58 -8.20
N SER A 361 -23.23 -1.65 -7.97
CA SER A 361 -24.62 -1.97 -7.57
C SER A 361 -25.47 -2.45 -8.73
N LEU A 362 -25.01 -2.20 -9.96
CA LEU A 362 -25.70 -2.60 -11.18
C LEU A 362 -25.21 -3.94 -11.72
N LEU A 363 -24.14 -4.53 -11.16
CA LEU A 363 -23.55 -5.78 -11.66
C LEU A 363 -24.52 -6.97 -11.71
N GLU A 364 -25.58 -6.96 -10.92
CA GLU A 364 -26.67 -7.95 -10.98
C GLU A 364 -27.38 -7.96 -12.36
N TYR A 365 -27.37 -6.83 -13.07
CA TYR A 365 -27.95 -6.68 -14.42
C TYR A 365 -26.93 -6.91 -15.55
N ASP A 366 -25.70 -7.31 -15.24
CA ASP A 366 -24.70 -7.64 -16.28
C ASP A 366 -25.25 -8.77 -17.16
N PRO A 367 -25.37 -8.57 -18.49
CA PRO A 367 -25.83 -9.60 -19.41
C PRO A 367 -25.06 -10.92 -19.34
N LYS A 368 -23.82 -10.93 -18.82
CA LYS A 368 -23.09 -12.18 -18.56
C LYS A 368 -23.62 -12.97 -17.37
N ASN A 369 -24.10 -12.29 -16.33
CA ASN A 369 -24.69 -12.90 -15.15
C ASN A 369 -26.16 -13.32 -15.43
N ALA A 370 -26.79 -12.70 -16.42
CA ALA A 370 -28.12 -13.08 -16.91
C ALA A 370 -28.13 -14.31 -17.85
N VAL A 371 -26.96 -14.83 -18.25
CA VAL A 371 -26.82 -16.13 -18.95
C VAL A 371 -26.32 -17.15 -17.94
N GLY A 372 -27.18 -17.41 -16.97
CA GLY A 372 -27.03 -18.40 -15.91
C GLY A 372 -28.32 -19.18 -15.72
N GLU A 373 -28.90 -19.63 -16.83
CA GLU A 373 -29.84 -20.77 -16.96
C GLU A 373 -29.57 -21.48 -18.29
#